data_AF-A0A5B1CCA2-F1
#
_entry.id   AF-A0A5B1CCA2-F1
#
_cell.length_a   1.000
_cell.length_b   1.000
_cell.length_c   1.000
_cell.angle_alpha   90.00
_cell.angle_beta   90.00
_cell.angle_gamma   90.00
#
_symmetry.space_group_name_H-M   'P 1'
#
loop_
_entity.id
_entity.type
_entity.pdbx_description
1 polymer ?
#
loop_
_entity_poly.entity_id
_entity_poly.type
_entity_poly.pdbx_seq_one_letter_code
_entity_poly.pdbx_strand_id
1 'polypeptide(L)'
;MVNLIRRLGYPDRYPTDVMKRISLLWISLLVALLPCCRSSLGRPDADWISDFDRTTTLTLESGDVTLELSDPSTIDRLSSIYANVSWQRYWHTLPGDVGDRSIRLTSGGDTLRTLCYTGILWESDAYDDVRTAELSDGDRDWVDSLFSRIDNAEPKVADNHDMHRSGGG
;
A
#
# COMPACT_ATOMS: atom_id res chain seq x y z
N MET A 1 -8.18 79.03 -44.50
CA MET A 1 -6.73 79.29 -44.63
C MET A 1 -5.97 78.21 -43.85
N VAL A 2 -5.38 77.28 -44.59
CA VAL A 2 -3.99 76.78 -44.52
C VAL A 2 -3.20 76.96 -43.20
N ASN A 3 -2.53 75.86 -42.80
CA ASN A 3 -1.24 75.73 -42.09
C ASN A 3 -1.19 75.80 -40.55
N LEU A 4 -0.33 75.08 -39.81
CA LEU A 4 0.66 74.01 -40.07
C LEU A 4 1.31 73.64 -38.70
N ILE A 5 1.20 72.38 -38.28
CA ILE A 5 2.26 71.49 -37.72
C ILE A 5 3.12 71.92 -36.49
N ARG A 6 3.11 71.01 -35.48
CA ARG A 6 4.18 70.60 -34.51
C ARG A 6 4.52 71.56 -33.35
N ARG A 7 4.94 71.10 -32.15
CA ARG A 7 5.75 69.92 -31.77
C ARG A 7 5.69 69.73 -30.23
N LEU A 8 5.73 68.46 -29.80
CA LEU A 8 6.44 67.89 -28.62
C LEU A 8 5.92 68.09 -27.18
N GLY A 9 5.78 66.96 -26.46
CA GLY A 9 5.97 66.86 -25.01
C GLY A 9 4.92 66.02 -24.27
N TYR A 10 5.18 64.73 -24.11
CA TYR A 10 4.40 63.73 -23.35
C TYR A 10 4.99 63.57 -21.92
N PRO A 11 4.40 62.76 -21.02
CA PRO A 11 3.55 63.16 -19.89
C PRO A 11 4.23 62.96 -18.52
N ASP A 12 3.56 63.36 -17.44
CA ASP A 12 3.81 62.73 -16.13
C ASP A 12 2.50 62.18 -15.57
N ARG A 13 2.51 60.87 -15.31
CA ARG A 13 1.36 60.05 -14.90
C ARG A 13 1.90 59.05 -13.88
N TYR A 14 1.68 59.28 -12.60
CA TYR A 14 1.89 58.26 -11.55
C TYR A 14 0.53 57.74 -11.07
N PRO A 15 0.17 56.47 -11.35
CA PRO A 15 -1.02 55.86 -10.79
C PRO A 15 -0.72 55.15 -9.45
N THR A 16 -1.62 55.34 -8.50
CA THR A 16 -1.69 54.79 -7.13
C THR A 16 -1.99 53.28 -7.06
N ASP A 17 -1.51 52.48 -8.01
CA ASP A 17 -1.86 51.05 -8.12
C ASP A 17 -0.81 50.11 -7.48
N VAL A 18 0.37 50.63 -7.15
CA VAL A 18 1.49 49.79 -6.67
C VAL A 18 1.32 49.36 -5.19
N MET A 19 0.57 50.12 -4.38
CA MET A 19 0.44 49.84 -2.95
C MET A 19 -0.50 48.68 -2.59
N LYS A 20 -1.37 48.22 -3.50
CA LYS A 20 -2.26 47.06 -3.22
C LYS A 20 -1.63 45.71 -3.56
N ARG A 21 -0.56 45.66 -4.36
CA ARG A 21 0.05 44.39 -4.81
C ARG A 21 1.00 43.77 -3.78
N ILE A 22 1.53 44.56 -2.85
CA ILE A 22 2.50 44.07 -1.85
C ILE A 22 1.81 43.24 -0.77
N SER A 23 0.53 43.51 -0.47
CA SER A 23 -0.17 42.85 0.64
C SER A 23 -0.66 41.42 0.33
N LEU A 24 -0.87 41.07 -0.94
CA LEU A 24 -1.34 39.73 -1.34
C LEU A 24 -0.22 38.70 -1.49
N LEU A 25 1.03 39.15 -1.68
CA LEU A 25 2.18 38.25 -1.86
C LEU A 25 2.65 37.60 -0.54
N TRP A 26 2.35 38.21 0.61
CA TRP A 26 2.72 37.64 1.92
C TRP A 26 1.81 36.50 2.36
N ILE A 27 0.53 36.50 1.96
CA ILE A 27 -0.41 35.43 2.31
C ILE A 27 -0.09 34.15 1.53
N SER A 28 0.37 34.27 0.28
CA SER A 28 0.74 33.12 -0.55
C SER A 28 2.01 32.42 -0.04
N LEU A 29 2.94 33.15 0.58
CA LEU A 29 4.18 32.59 1.12
C LEU A 29 3.96 31.84 2.45
N LEU A 30 2.93 32.20 3.22
CA LEU A 30 2.65 31.61 4.53
C LEU A 30 1.90 30.26 4.45
N VAL A 31 1.19 30.00 3.35
CA VAL A 31 0.52 28.70 3.12
C VAL A 31 1.50 27.63 2.63
N ALA A 32 2.61 28.01 1.98
CA ALA A 32 3.63 27.07 1.49
C ALA A 32 4.55 26.51 2.60
N LEU A 33 4.47 27.06 3.82
CA LEU A 33 5.32 26.70 4.96
C LEU A 33 4.55 26.02 6.10
N LEU A 34 3.32 25.57 5.86
CA LEU A 34 2.75 24.55 6.71
C LEU A 34 3.44 23.23 6.33
N PRO A 35 4.37 22.68 7.12
CA PRO A 35 4.61 21.27 7.03
C PRO A 35 3.23 20.66 7.23
N CYS A 36 2.68 20.04 6.17
CA CYS A 36 1.67 19.03 6.37
C CYS A 36 2.35 18.03 7.30
N CYS A 37 2.10 18.14 8.60
CA CYS A 37 2.23 17.06 9.54
C CYS A 37 1.18 16.03 9.11
N ARG A 38 1.41 15.38 7.97
CA ARG A 38 0.85 14.07 7.69
C ARG A 38 1.49 13.20 8.75
N SER A 39 0.73 12.94 9.80
CA SER A 39 1.00 11.87 10.74
C SER A 39 1.55 10.69 9.93
N SER A 40 2.79 10.28 10.20
CA SER A 40 3.42 9.12 9.56
C SER A 40 2.67 7.81 9.87
N LEU A 41 1.76 7.86 10.84
CA LEU A 41 0.72 6.87 11.13
C LEU A 41 -0.21 6.74 9.91
N GLY A 42 0.01 5.72 9.09
CA GLY A 42 -0.78 5.47 7.89
C GLY A 42 0.04 5.08 6.66
N ARG A 43 1.34 5.42 6.62
CA ARG A 43 2.15 5.23 5.41
C ARG A 43 2.59 3.77 5.28
N PRO A 44 2.58 3.18 4.07
CA PRO A 44 3.21 1.88 3.82
C PRO A 44 4.70 1.92 4.15
N ASP A 45 5.22 0.78 4.59
CA ASP A 45 6.67 0.60 4.77
C ASP A 45 7.43 0.67 3.44
N ALA A 46 8.54 1.39 3.41
CA ALA A 46 9.38 1.45 2.22
C ALA A 46 10.08 0.11 1.93
N ASP A 47 10.45 -0.64 2.98
CA ASP A 47 11.14 -1.92 2.80
C ASP A 47 10.18 -2.96 2.22
N TRP A 48 8.91 -2.95 2.63
CA TRP A 48 7.88 -3.79 2.05
C TRP A 48 7.60 -3.45 0.59
N ILE A 49 7.53 -2.17 0.23
CA ILE A 49 7.38 -1.76 -1.18
C ILE A 49 8.57 -2.27 -2.01
N SER A 50 9.79 -2.14 -1.50
CA SER A 50 10.98 -2.70 -2.14
C SER A 50 10.92 -4.23 -2.27
N ASP A 51 10.32 -4.94 -1.32
CA ASP A 51 10.15 -6.38 -1.40
C ASP A 51 9.05 -6.78 -2.40
N PHE A 52 8.00 -5.98 -2.56
CA PHE A 52 7.02 -6.14 -3.64
C PHE A 52 7.68 -6.04 -5.02
N ASP A 53 8.57 -5.06 -5.23
CA ASP A 53 9.30 -4.89 -6.50
C ASP A 53 10.17 -6.09 -6.88
N ARG A 54 10.57 -6.89 -5.88
CA ARG A 54 11.39 -8.11 -6.04
C ARG A 54 10.56 -9.39 -6.13
N THR A 55 9.27 -9.33 -5.78
CA THR A 55 8.40 -10.50 -5.66
C THR A 55 8.13 -11.11 -7.03
N THR A 56 8.34 -12.41 -7.15
CA THR A 56 8.05 -13.17 -8.38
C THR A 56 6.83 -14.07 -8.23
N THR A 57 6.51 -14.47 -7.01
CA THR A 57 5.41 -15.39 -6.70
C THR A 57 4.74 -14.99 -5.39
N LEU A 58 3.40 -15.02 -5.38
CA LEU A 58 2.60 -14.99 -4.16
C LEU A 58 2.26 -16.42 -3.77
N THR A 59 2.60 -16.82 -2.56
CA THR A 59 2.20 -18.11 -2.00
C THR A 59 1.07 -17.85 -1.00
N LEU A 60 -0.15 -18.24 -1.37
CA LEU A 60 -1.31 -18.18 -0.49
C LEU A 60 -1.40 -19.45 0.33
N GLU A 61 -1.72 -19.32 1.60
CA GLU A 61 -1.97 -20.43 2.51
C GLU A 61 -3.31 -20.23 3.22
N SER A 62 -4.11 -21.30 3.30
CA SER A 62 -5.35 -21.38 4.08
C SER A 62 -5.41 -22.76 4.71
N GLY A 63 -5.17 -22.86 6.02
CA GLY A 63 -4.96 -24.15 6.68
C GLY A 63 -3.82 -24.96 6.03
N ASP A 64 -4.12 -26.20 5.61
CA ASP A 64 -3.15 -27.11 4.98
C ASP A 64 -3.04 -26.94 3.45
N VAL A 65 -3.76 -25.98 2.87
CA VAL A 65 -3.80 -25.76 1.42
C VAL A 65 -2.93 -24.59 1.03
N THR A 66 -2.08 -24.80 0.02
CA THR A 66 -1.19 -23.79 -0.54
C THR A 66 -1.42 -23.62 -2.03
N LEU A 67 -1.38 -22.37 -2.51
CA LEU A 67 -1.52 -22.01 -3.91
C LEU A 67 -0.48 -20.95 -4.27
N GLU A 68 0.26 -21.22 -5.33
CA GLU A 68 1.24 -20.29 -5.87
C GLU A 68 0.65 -19.51 -7.05
N LEU A 69 0.77 -18.19 -7.01
CA LEU A 69 0.37 -17.28 -8.07
C LEU A 69 1.58 -16.48 -8.54
N SER A 70 2.03 -16.73 -9.77
CA SER A 70 3.14 -15.98 -10.40
C SER A 70 2.65 -15.00 -11.47
N ASP A 71 1.34 -14.71 -11.50
CA ASP A 71 0.78 -13.73 -12.44
C ASP A 71 1.19 -12.31 -12.02
N PRO A 72 1.90 -11.55 -12.89
CA PRO A 72 2.37 -10.21 -12.55
C PRO A 72 1.24 -9.24 -12.20
N SER A 73 0.08 -9.35 -12.87
CA SER A 73 -1.04 -8.45 -12.61
C SER A 73 -1.64 -8.64 -11.21
N THR A 74 -1.58 -9.87 -10.69
CA THR A 74 -2.01 -10.21 -9.34
C THR A 74 -1.03 -9.64 -8.30
N ILE A 75 0.28 -9.76 -8.54
CA ILE A 75 1.32 -9.17 -7.69
C ILE A 75 1.21 -7.64 -7.66
N ASP A 76 1.09 -7.01 -8.83
CA ASP A 76 0.94 -5.56 -8.96
C ASP A 76 -0.33 -5.05 -8.26
N ARG A 77 -1.43 -5.81 -8.35
CA ARG A 77 -2.68 -5.46 -7.67
C ARG A 77 -2.53 -5.51 -6.15
N LEU A 78 -1.87 -6.53 -5.60
CA LEU A 78 -1.62 -6.62 -4.17
C LEU A 78 -0.66 -5.51 -3.70
N SER A 79 0.41 -5.25 -4.45
CA SER A 79 1.35 -4.14 -4.20
C SER A 79 0.61 -2.79 -4.18
N SER A 80 -0.29 -2.57 -5.15
CA SER A 80 -1.13 -1.37 -5.22
C SER A 80 -2.05 -1.24 -4.00
N ILE A 81 -2.68 -2.33 -3.54
CA ILE A 81 -3.49 -2.32 -2.32
C ILE A 81 -2.61 -1.93 -1.12
N TYR A 82 -1.50 -2.63 -0.91
CA TYR A 82 -0.57 -2.37 0.19
C TYR A 82 -0.11 -0.90 0.23
N ALA A 83 0.23 -0.33 -0.93
CA ALA A 83 0.71 1.03 -1.05
C ALA A 83 -0.34 2.12 -0.76
N ASN A 84 -1.63 1.81 -0.90
CA ASN A 84 -2.72 2.80 -0.83
C ASN A 84 -3.61 2.68 0.41
N VAL A 85 -3.54 1.58 1.14
CA VAL A 85 -4.29 1.43 2.40
C VAL A 85 -3.63 2.20 3.55
N SER A 86 -4.42 2.51 4.57
CA SER A 86 -3.96 3.27 5.74
C SER A 86 -3.49 2.32 6.84
N TRP A 87 -2.17 2.19 7.00
CA TRP A 87 -1.55 1.29 7.98
C TRP A 87 -1.55 1.87 9.38
N GLN A 88 -2.02 1.09 10.36
CA GLN A 88 -2.08 1.48 11.76
C GLN A 88 -1.36 0.45 12.62
N ARG A 89 -0.60 0.92 13.61
CA ARG A 89 0.05 0.03 14.57
C ARG A 89 -1.00 -0.66 15.42
N TYR A 90 -0.89 -1.98 15.53
CA TYR A 90 -1.71 -2.79 16.39
C TYR A 90 -1.06 -2.90 17.77
N TRP A 91 -1.83 -2.60 18.83
CA TRP A 91 -1.32 -2.54 20.20
C TRP A 91 -2.04 -3.49 21.16
N HIS A 92 -3.02 -4.23 20.66
CA HIS A 92 -3.80 -5.20 21.43
C HIS A 92 -3.22 -6.62 21.30
N THR A 93 -3.83 -7.59 22.00
CA THR A 93 -3.56 -9.02 21.78
C THR A 93 -3.97 -9.42 20.37
N LEU A 94 -3.10 -10.14 19.66
CA LEU A 94 -3.40 -10.64 18.31
C LEU A 94 -4.61 -11.59 18.36
N PRO A 95 -5.59 -11.43 17.44
CA PRO A 95 -6.65 -12.41 17.28
C PRO A 95 -6.09 -13.81 17.00
N GLY A 96 -6.75 -14.84 17.51
CA GLY A 96 -6.26 -16.23 17.41
C GLY A 96 -6.31 -16.83 16.00
N ASP A 97 -7.03 -16.18 15.09
CA ASP A 97 -7.17 -16.52 13.68
C ASP A 97 -6.16 -15.78 12.77
N VAL A 98 -5.32 -14.89 13.34
CA VAL A 98 -4.23 -14.28 12.57
C VAL A 98 -3.22 -15.37 12.19
N GLY A 99 -3.11 -15.63 10.90
CA GLY A 99 -2.22 -16.66 10.33
C GLY A 99 -2.98 -17.84 9.70
N ASP A 100 -4.28 -17.99 9.95
CA ASP A 100 -5.10 -19.01 9.30
C ASP A 100 -5.11 -18.85 7.78
N ARG A 101 -5.07 -17.59 7.33
CA ARG A 101 -4.92 -17.18 5.94
C ARG A 101 -3.72 -16.25 5.81
N SER A 102 -2.76 -16.63 4.97
CA SER A 102 -1.57 -15.82 4.73
C SER A 102 -1.24 -15.69 3.25
N ILE A 103 -0.53 -14.61 2.92
CA ILE A 103 0.03 -14.33 1.61
C ILE A 103 1.52 -14.07 1.82
N ARG A 104 2.35 -15.00 1.35
CA ARG A 104 3.82 -14.85 1.38
C ARG A 104 4.31 -14.27 0.07
N LEU A 105 5.08 -13.19 0.17
CA LEU A 105 5.84 -12.62 -0.93
C LEU A 105 7.11 -13.45 -1.11
N THR A 106 7.32 -14.05 -2.28
CA THR A 106 8.49 -14.90 -2.53
C THR A 106 9.26 -14.48 -3.78
N SER A 107 10.58 -14.66 -3.72
CA SER A 107 11.51 -14.40 -4.83
C SER A 107 12.55 -15.50 -4.88
N GLY A 108 12.56 -16.31 -5.94
CA GLY A 108 13.58 -17.35 -6.13
C GLY A 108 13.60 -18.43 -5.03
N GLY A 109 12.47 -18.66 -4.36
CA GLY A 109 12.34 -19.62 -3.26
C GLY A 109 12.49 -19.02 -1.86
N ASP A 110 12.98 -17.80 -1.74
CA ASP A 110 13.07 -17.09 -0.47
C ASP A 110 11.75 -16.37 -0.16
N THR A 111 11.28 -16.48 1.09
CA THR A 111 10.18 -15.65 1.59
C THR A 111 10.73 -14.29 1.97
N LEU A 112 10.23 -13.25 1.31
CA LEU A 112 10.58 -11.86 1.57
C LEU A 112 9.75 -11.30 2.72
N ARG A 113 8.43 -11.51 2.66
CA ARG A 113 7.45 -11.00 3.64
C ARG A 113 6.23 -11.88 3.76
N THR A 114 5.48 -11.72 4.85
CA THR A 114 4.22 -12.41 5.10
C THR A 114 3.11 -11.44 5.51
N LEU A 115 2.03 -11.38 4.72
CA LEU A 115 0.77 -10.77 5.12
C LEU A 115 -0.17 -11.82 5.69
N CYS A 116 -0.84 -11.52 6.79
CA CYS A 116 -1.98 -12.32 7.27
C CYS A 116 -3.29 -11.60 6.93
N TYR A 117 -4.37 -12.37 6.78
CA TYR A 117 -5.66 -11.84 6.36
C TYR A 117 -6.82 -12.42 7.17
N THR A 118 -7.61 -11.55 7.80
CA THR A 118 -8.80 -11.90 8.59
C THR A 118 -10.04 -11.09 8.18
N GLY A 119 -10.04 -10.52 6.97
CA GLY A 119 -10.93 -9.41 6.55
C GLY A 119 -10.30 -8.02 6.70
N ILE A 120 -9.14 -7.99 7.36
CA ILE A 120 -8.18 -6.87 7.50
C ILE A 120 -6.80 -7.43 7.11
N LEU A 121 -5.93 -6.61 6.54
CA LEU A 121 -4.54 -7.00 6.28
C LEU A 121 -3.66 -6.78 7.50
N TRP A 122 -2.75 -7.73 7.74
CA TRP A 122 -1.79 -7.71 8.84
C TRP A 122 -0.38 -7.91 8.30
N GLU A 123 0.57 -7.12 8.78
CA GLU A 123 2.00 -7.41 8.60
C GLU A 123 2.43 -8.43 9.65
N SER A 124 3.03 -9.56 9.24
CA SER A 124 3.30 -10.69 10.14
C SER A 124 4.78 -10.93 10.46
N ASP A 125 5.72 -10.19 9.86
CA ASP A 125 7.16 -10.49 10.00
C ASP A 125 7.81 -9.89 11.26
N ALA A 126 7.12 -9.03 12.01
CA ALA A 126 7.60 -8.43 13.26
C ALA A 126 6.54 -8.56 14.37
N TYR A 127 6.83 -9.35 15.42
CA TYR A 127 5.90 -9.58 16.54
C TYR A 127 5.70 -8.35 17.43
N ASP A 128 6.68 -7.44 17.46
CA ASP A 128 6.75 -6.26 18.30
C ASP A 128 6.27 -4.97 17.62
N ASP A 129 6.05 -5.01 16.30
CA ASP A 129 5.53 -3.88 15.52
C ASP A 129 4.56 -4.32 14.41
N VAL A 130 3.54 -5.09 14.81
CA VAL A 130 2.45 -5.49 13.90
C VAL A 130 1.65 -4.28 13.48
N ARG A 131 1.46 -4.12 12.17
CA ARG A 131 0.53 -3.13 11.61
C ARG A 131 -0.64 -3.80 10.92
N THR A 132 -1.75 -3.09 10.91
CA THR A 132 -3.02 -3.51 10.30
C THR A 132 -3.54 -2.46 9.35
N ALA A 133 -4.28 -2.88 8.34
CA ALA A 133 -4.95 -1.98 7.43
C ALA A 133 -6.32 -2.51 7.02
N GLU A 134 -7.36 -1.69 7.22
CA GLU A 134 -8.68 -1.95 6.68
C GLU A 134 -8.65 -1.78 5.15
N LEU A 135 -9.35 -2.69 4.48
CA LEU A 135 -9.52 -2.68 3.02
C LEU A 135 -10.81 -1.97 2.64
N SER A 136 -10.79 -1.30 1.48
CA SER A 136 -12.04 -0.92 0.81
C SER A 136 -12.83 -2.18 0.44
N ASP A 137 -14.15 -2.07 0.29
CA ASP A 137 -14.98 -3.25 -0.03
C ASP A 137 -14.50 -3.96 -1.32
N GLY A 138 -14.12 -3.19 -2.35
CA GLY A 138 -13.60 -3.76 -3.60
C GLY A 138 -12.23 -4.42 -3.48
N ASP A 139 -11.36 -3.92 -2.59
CA ASP A 139 -10.07 -4.57 -2.32
C ASP A 139 -10.27 -5.82 -1.45
N ARG A 140 -11.18 -5.76 -0.48
CA ARG A 140 -11.57 -6.91 0.36
C ARG A 140 -12.14 -8.03 -0.50
N ASP A 141 -13.13 -7.74 -1.34
CA ASP A 141 -13.75 -8.70 -2.25
C ASP A 141 -12.72 -9.36 -3.18
N TRP A 142 -11.74 -8.56 -3.65
CA TRP A 142 -10.66 -9.08 -4.46
C TRP A 142 -9.75 -10.04 -3.69
N VAL A 143 -9.31 -9.69 -2.47
CA VAL A 143 -8.50 -10.58 -1.62
C VAL A 143 -9.28 -11.84 -1.25
N ASP A 144 -10.56 -11.71 -0.88
CA ASP A 144 -11.46 -12.84 -0.60
C ASP A 144 -11.59 -13.77 -1.81
N SER A 145 -11.61 -13.23 -3.02
CA SER A 145 -11.65 -14.03 -4.24
C SER A 145 -10.38 -14.87 -4.45
N LEU A 146 -9.22 -14.46 -3.92
CA LEU A 146 -8.00 -15.25 -3.98
C LEU A 146 -8.10 -16.45 -3.04
N PHE A 147 -8.52 -16.24 -1.79
CA PHE A 147 -8.69 -17.32 -0.81
C PHE A 147 -9.85 -18.25 -1.16
N SER A 148 -10.91 -17.73 -1.78
CA SER A 148 -11.99 -18.56 -2.31
C SER A 148 -11.49 -19.59 -3.34
N ARG A 149 -10.46 -19.28 -4.14
CA ARG A 149 -9.86 -20.25 -5.07
C ARG A 149 -9.12 -21.37 -4.34
N ILE A 150 -8.57 -21.08 -3.16
CA ILE A 150 -7.82 -22.02 -2.34
C ILE A 150 -8.75 -22.92 -1.52
N ASP A 151 -9.81 -22.35 -0.94
CA ASP A 151 -10.75 -23.10 -0.10
C ASP A 151 -11.56 -24.10 -0.94
N ASN A 152 -11.68 -23.84 -2.26
CA ASN A 152 -12.28 -24.75 -3.23
C ASN A 152 -11.26 -25.73 -3.86
N ALA A 153 -9.96 -25.61 -3.56
CA ALA A 153 -8.98 -26.58 -3.98
C ALA A 153 -8.98 -27.77 -3.01
N GLU A 154 -9.04 -29.01 -3.53
CA GLU A 154 -8.97 -30.19 -2.68
C GLU A 154 -7.68 -30.16 -1.84
N PRO A 155 -7.75 -30.39 -0.52
CA PRO A 155 -6.55 -30.46 0.30
C PRO A 155 -5.65 -31.58 -0.22
N LYS A 156 -4.36 -31.29 -0.35
CA LYS A 156 -3.37 -32.33 -0.61
C LYS A 156 -3.42 -33.28 0.58
N VAL A 157 -4.07 -34.42 0.42
CA VAL A 157 -3.98 -35.53 1.36
C VAL A 157 -2.50 -35.85 1.46
N ALA A 158 -1.88 -35.51 2.59
CA ALA A 158 -0.56 -36.01 2.92
C ALA A 158 -0.70 -37.53 2.89
N ASP A 159 -0.07 -38.16 1.90
CA ASP A 159 -0.02 -39.61 1.75
C ASP A 159 0.77 -40.12 2.96
N ASN A 160 0.07 -40.30 4.09
CA ASN A 160 0.56 -41.01 5.26
C ASN A 160 0.64 -42.46 4.82
N HIS A 161 1.73 -42.78 4.13
CA HIS A 161 2.09 -44.15 3.83
C HIS A 161 2.42 -44.81 5.17
N ASP A 162 1.38 -45.46 5.68
CA ASP A 162 1.28 -46.06 6.99
C ASP A 162 2.47 -46.97 7.27
N MET A 163 3.10 -46.74 8.43
CA MET A 163 3.95 -47.72 9.08
C MET A 163 3.08 -48.90 9.54
N HIS A 164 3.05 -49.97 8.75
CA HIS A 164 2.77 -51.31 9.24
C HIS A 164 3.81 -52.24 8.57
N ARG A 165 4.66 -53.00 9.28
CA ARG A 165 4.46 -53.66 10.57
C ARG A 165 5.82 -54.15 11.09
N SER A 166 6.01 -54.05 12.40
CA SER A 166 7.07 -54.65 13.20
C SER A 166 7.27 -56.15 12.95
N GLY A 167 8.47 -56.62 13.32
CA GLY A 167 8.93 -57.99 13.11
C GLY A 167 8.24 -59.08 13.95
N GLY A 168 8.74 -60.30 13.74
CA GLY A 168 8.35 -61.50 14.47
C GLY A 168 8.48 -62.75 13.60
N GLY A 169 9.59 -63.48 13.76
CA GLY A 169 9.87 -64.75 13.09
C GLY A 169 11.35 -65.10 13.12
#